data_AF-A0A1H4FRI3-F1
#
_entry.id   AF-A0A1H4FRI3-F1
#
_cell.length_a   1.000
_cell.length_b   1.000
_cell.length_c   1.000
_cell.angle_alpha   90.00
_cell.angle_beta   90.00
_cell.angle_gamma   90.00
#
_symmetry.space_group_name_H-M   'P 1'
#
loop_
_entity.id
_entity.type
_entity.pdbx_description
1 polymer ?
#
loop_
_entity_poly.entity_id
_entity_poly.type
_entity_poly.pdbx_seq_one_letter_code
_entity_poly.pdbx_strand_id
1 'polypeptide(L)'
;GTNRTGIVAQIDRNGWHGLTEISGTNRTEISSDESEEIIIDLLNNNYEDFGPELTIEIINKNQTSINDISRISHTELWTTLLQKDKIDISWDNLLYYFKEKNEFDNIIIDYLNMESNYTVLSKKSINKDFDEVKSKLVTKFIIELFKSKISLLSYKMLITNLTIPYIYPDVSSFDIVSSEKMKVLIENSILKLSLENYTVVETKFTDLLLPLLETYKDNFIKDIGNYTLDSAIILKLIDSKIFKDEQIITIINHIPDSILLESGMVIKKLCHLLSKNSKTVISQDLLKELLTQSLSVEDKIKLFNIYFTEIDQAELHVFIELLGEPYSKIIKGKRHKFENNGYNFNFVNNMYKIFITNFYFVEEKKYIQTSTKKAVKQ
;
A
#
# COMPACT_ATOMS: atom_id res chain seq x y z
N GLY A 1 -36.32 -18.26 -74.65
CA GLY A 1 -37.38 -18.37 -73.64
C GLY A 1 -37.79 -19.81 -73.55
N THR A 2 -37.73 -20.38 -72.35
CA THR A 2 -38.43 -21.61 -71.94
C THR A 2 -38.18 -21.80 -70.46
N ASN A 3 -39.22 -21.51 -69.66
CA ASN A 3 -39.38 -21.99 -68.29
C ASN A 3 -39.42 -23.53 -68.30
N ARG A 4 -38.76 -24.15 -67.34
CA ARG A 4 -39.22 -25.41 -66.75
C ARG A 4 -38.99 -25.36 -65.24
N THR A 5 -40.10 -25.15 -64.53
CA THR A 5 -40.30 -25.54 -63.14
C THR A 5 -40.30 -27.07 -63.03
N GLY A 6 -39.68 -27.58 -61.97
CA GLY A 6 -39.81 -28.95 -61.50
C GLY A 6 -39.70 -28.95 -59.97
N ILE A 7 -40.76 -29.41 -59.30
CA ILE A 7 -40.85 -29.62 -57.85
C ILE A 7 -40.59 -31.12 -57.58
N VAL A 8 -40.04 -31.46 -56.40
CA VAL A 8 -40.51 -32.49 -55.42
C VAL A 8 -39.33 -33.16 -54.69
N ALA A 9 -39.26 -32.96 -53.35
CA ALA A 9 -39.31 -34.03 -52.34
C ALA A 9 -39.42 -33.44 -50.92
N GLN A 10 -40.45 -33.88 -50.18
CA GLN A 10 -40.66 -33.67 -48.74
C GLN A 10 -39.63 -34.47 -47.92
N ILE A 11 -39.31 -34.01 -46.71
CA ILE A 11 -39.61 -34.69 -45.44
C ILE A 11 -39.39 -33.69 -44.29
N ASP A 12 -40.43 -33.56 -43.49
CA ASP A 12 -40.48 -32.79 -42.26
C ASP A 12 -40.31 -33.76 -41.09
N ARG A 13 -39.45 -33.43 -40.12
CA ARG A 13 -39.60 -33.81 -38.70
C ARG A 13 -38.54 -33.18 -37.79
N ASN A 14 -39.01 -32.15 -37.09
CA ASN A 14 -38.63 -31.69 -35.74
C ASN A 14 -37.88 -30.36 -35.69
N GLY A 15 -38.66 -29.28 -35.54
CA GLY A 15 -38.29 -28.13 -34.70
C GLY A 15 -37.47 -27.02 -35.35
N TRP A 16 -37.76 -26.63 -36.60
CA TRP A 16 -37.17 -25.45 -37.22
C TRP A 16 -38.26 -24.41 -37.52
N HIS A 17 -38.33 -23.34 -36.73
CA HIS A 17 -39.01 -22.10 -37.13
C HIS A 17 -37.95 -21.03 -37.34
N GLY A 18 -37.71 -20.71 -38.62
CA GLY A 18 -36.91 -19.58 -39.04
C GLY A 18 -35.62 -19.99 -39.72
N LEU A 19 -35.71 -20.26 -41.03
CA LEU A 19 -34.70 -19.97 -42.07
C LEU A 19 -35.25 -20.54 -43.38
N THR A 20 -36.03 -19.74 -44.11
CA THR A 20 -36.35 -20.06 -45.51
C THR A 20 -35.30 -19.41 -46.40
N GLU A 21 -34.54 -20.24 -47.13
CA GLU A 21 -33.90 -19.81 -48.38
C GLU A 21 -34.98 -19.23 -49.30
N ILE A 22 -34.89 -17.92 -49.56
CA ILE A 22 -35.62 -17.28 -50.65
C ILE A 22 -34.61 -16.45 -51.43
N SER A 23 -34.35 -16.90 -52.64
CA SER A 23 -33.62 -16.18 -53.68
C SER A 23 -34.19 -14.77 -53.89
N GLY A 24 -33.33 -13.76 -53.79
CA GLY A 24 -33.59 -12.40 -54.26
C GLY A 24 -34.05 -11.42 -53.18
N THR A 25 -33.14 -10.53 -52.79
CA THR A 25 -33.43 -9.21 -52.19
C THR A 25 -34.50 -9.19 -51.10
N ASN A 26 -34.28 -9.87 -49.98
CA ASN A 26 -34.96 -9.53 -48.72
C ASN A 26 -33.93 -9.61 -47.60
N ARG A 27 -33.73 -8.47 -46.92
CA ARG A 27 -33.04 -8.40 -45.63
C ARG A 27 -33.77 -9.35 -44.68
N THR A 28 -33.06 -10.30 -44.10
CA THR A 28 -33.54 -11.10 -42.99
C THR A 28 -33.98 -10.14 -41.88
N GLU A 29 -35.26 -10.12 -41.55
CA GLU A 29 -35.78 -9.40 -40.39
C GLU A 29 -35.33 -10.15 -39.14
N ILE A 30 -34.13 -9.82 -38.66
CA ILE A 30 -33.62 -10.32 -37.38
C ILE A 30 -34.45 -9.66 -36.28
N SER A 31 -35.15 -10.47 -35.48
CA SER A 31 -35.84 -9.97 -34.29
C SER A 31 -34.82 -9.36 -33.32
N SER A 32 -35.21 -8.30 -32.61
CA SER A 32 -34.32 -7.67 -31.63
C SER A 32 -34.02 -8.58 -30.42
N ASP A 33 -34.86 -9.59 -30.17
CA ASP A 33 -34.85 -10.40 -28.93
C ASP A 33 -34.75 -11.92 -29.22
N GLU A 34 -33.87 -12.31 -30.14
CA GLU A 34 -33.58 -13.75 -30.38
C GLU A 34 -32.91 -14.40 -29.16
N SER A 35 -33.13 -15.70 -28.94
CA SER A 35 -32.47 -16.42 -27.84
C SER A 35 -30.95 -16.46 -28.00
N GLU A 36 -30.22 -16.59 -26.89
CA GLU A 36 -28.74 -16.65 -26.89
C GLU A 36 -28.22 -17.78 -27.81
N GLU A 37 -28.84 -18.96 -27.76
CA GLU A 37 -28.48 -20.11 -28.60
C GLU A 37 -28.57 -19.79 -30.10
N ILE A 38 -29.67 -19.15 -30.51
CA ILE A 38 -29.87 -18.73 -31.91
C ILE A 38 -28.79 -17.73 -32.33
N ILE A 39 -28.46 -16.76 -31.47
CA ILE A 39 -27.43 -15.78 -31.78
C ILE A 39 -26.06 -16.43 -31.90
N ILE A 40 -25.71 -17.36 -31.01
CA ILE A 40 -24.45 -18.10 -31.08
C ILE A 40 -24.36 -18.92 -32.36
N ASP A 41 -25.43 -19.63 -32.73
CA ASP A 41 -25.48 -20.42 -33.97
C ASP A 41 -25.34 -19.53 -35.21
N LEU A 42 -26.00 -18.37 -35.22
CA LEU A 42 -25.87 -17.40 -36.30
C LEU A 42 -24.42 -16.88 -36.38
N LEU A 43 -23.82 -16.48 -35.26
CA LEU A 43 -22.46 -15.93 -35.27
C LEU A 43 -21.39 -16.98 -35.66
N ASN A 44 -21.61 -18.25 -35.33
CA ASN A 44 -20.68 -19.33 -35.65
C ASN A 44 -20.79 -19.83 -37.10
N ASN A 45 -22.01 -19.99 -37.61
CA ASN A 45 -22.23 -20.56 -38.93
C ASN A 45 -22.24 -19.49 -40.04
N ASN A 46 -22.77 -18.29 -39.76
CA ASN A 46 -22.94 -17.29 -40.80
C ASN A 46 -21.69 -16.47 -41.11
N TYR A 47 -20.64 -16.53 -40.27
CA TYR A 47 -19.43 -15.75 -40.51
C TYR A 47 -18.74 -16.13 -41.82
N GLU A 48 -18.68 -17.43 -42.12
CA GLU A 48 -18.09 -17.96 -43.36
C GLU A 48 -19.02 -17.76 -44.57
N ASP A 49 -20.34 -17.92 -44.37
CA ASP A 49 -21.33 -17.90 -45.46
C ASP A 49 -21.75 -16.49 -45.89
N PHE A 50 -21.81 -15.54 -44.95
CA PHE A 50 -22.34 -14.18 -45.18
C PHE A 50 -21.27 -13.09 -45.03
N GLY A 51 -20.10 -13.41 -44.50
CA GLY A 51 -18.99 -12.50 -44.30
C GLY A 51 -19.14 -11.56 -43.10
N PRO A 52 -18.10 -10.74 -42.83
CA PRO A 52 -17.99 -9.97 -41.59
C PRO A 52 -19.01 -8.84 -41.47
N GLU A 53 -19.42 -8.20 -42.58
CA GLU A 53 -20.32 -7.04 -42.57
C GLU A 53 -21.73 -7.39 -42.08
N LEU A 54 -22.32 -8.48 -42.60
CA LEU A 54 -23.63 -8.98 -42.19
C LEU A 54 -23.61 -9.50 -40.75
N THR A 55 -22.51 -10.13 -40.34
CA THR A 55 -22.33 -10.62 -38.98
C THR A 55 -22.28 -9.47 -37.96
N ILE A 56 -21.61 -8.36 -38.31
CA ILE A 56 -21.62 -7.14 -37.49
C ILE A 56 -23.01 -6.50 -37.43
N GLU A 57 -23.79 -6.55 -38.52
CA GLU A 57 -25.17 -6.06 -38.51
C GLU A 57 -26.07 -6.87 -37.55
N ILE A 58 -25.88 -8.19 -37.49
CA ILE A 58 -26.56 -9.07 -36.52
C ILE A 58 -26.24 -8.62 -35.09
N ILE A 59 -24.95 -8.45 -34.76
CA ILE A 59 -24.49 -8.01 -33.43
C ILE A 59 -25.11 -6.66 -33.05
N ASN A 60 -25.20 -5.72 -34.00
CA ASN A 60 -25.72 -4.38 -33.73
C ASN A 60 -27.24 -4.35 -33.50
N LYS A 61 -28.01 -5.22 -34.16
CA LYS A 61 -29.47 -5.22 -34.09
C LYS A 61 -30.02 -5.98 -32.89
N ASN A 62 -29.38 -7.08 -32.52
CA ASN A 62 -29.85 -7.93 -31.45
C ASN A 62 -29.56 -7.32 -30.06
N GLN A 63 -30.44 -7.53 -29.09
CA GLN A 63 -30.33 -7.03 -27.71
C GLN A 63 -29.85 -8.08 -26.71
N THR A 64 -29.86 -9.35 -27.10
CA THR A 64 -29.47 -10.48 -26.27
C THR A 64 -27.97 -10.44 -25.98
N SER A 65 -27.66 -10.59 -24.69
CA SER A 65 -26.29 -10.69 -24.20
C SER A 65 -25.81 -12.13 -24.23
N ILE A 66 -24.57 -12.35 -24.66
CA ILE A 66 -23.92 -13.66 -24.67
C ILE A 66 -23.25 -13.89 -23.33
N ASN A 67 -23.59 -14.99 -22.66
CA ASN A 67 -23.11 -15.29 -21.32
C ASN A 67 -21.62 -15.69 -21.32
N ASP A 68 -21.20 -16.48 -22.31
CA ASP A 68 -19.84 -17.01 -22.45
C ASP A 68 -19.31 -16.76 -23.87
N ILE A 69 -18.35 -15.84 -23.98
CA ILE A 69 -17.72 -15.46 -25.25
C ILE A 69 -16.99 -16.63 -25.92
N SER A 70 -16.53 -17.63 -25.15
CA SER A 70 -15.80 -18.78 -25.69
C SER A 70 -16.67 -19.70 -26.56
N ARG A 71 -18.00 -19.53 -26.49
CA ARG A 71 -18.97 -20.21 -27.37
C ARG A 71 -18.97 -19.67 -28.80
N ILE A 72 -18.34 -18.52 -29.03
CA ILE A 72 -18.17 -17.91 -30.35
C ILE A 72 -16.82 -18.34 -30.93
N SER A 73 -16.86 -19.14 -31.99
CA SER A 73 -15.68 -19.77 -32.62
C SER A 73 -14.80 -18.76 -33.35
N HIS A 74 -15.39 -17.69 -33.90
CA HIS A 74 -14.69 -16.64 -34.64
C HIS A 74 -14.23 -15.52 -33.70
N THR A 75 -12.97 -15.58 -33.26
CA THR A 75 -12.40 -14.66 -32.26
C THR A 75 -12.29 -13.23 -32.76
N GLU A 76 -12.34 -13.01 -34.07
CA GLU A 76 -12.40 -11.70 -34.72
C GLU A 76 -13.64 -10.90 -34.30
N LEU A 77 -14.74 -11.59 -33.98
CA LEU A 77 -16.00 -10.97 -33.56
C LEU A 77 -15.95 -10.46 -32.12
N TRP A 78 -15.04 -11.00 -31.29
CA TRP A 78 -15.00 -10.75 -29.86
C TRP A 78 -14.75 -9.28 -29.53
N THR A 79 -13.93 -8.59 -30.34
CA THR A 79 -13.70 -7.16 -30.18
C THR A 79 -15.00 -6.37 -30.37
N THR A 80 -15.78 -6.69 -31.41
CA THR A 80 -17.08 -6.03 -31.65
C THR A 80 -18.09 -6.35 -30.55
N LEU A 81 -18.14 -7.60 -30.10
CA LEU A 81 -19.05 -8.03 -29.03
C LEU A 81 -18.78 -7.27 -27.72
N LEU A 82 -17.51 -7.09 -27.33
CA LEU A 82 -17.14 -6.30 -26.14
C LEU A 82 -17.44 -4.80 -26.31
N GLN A 83 -17.10 -4.21 -27.46
CA GLN A 83 -17.35 -2.78 -27.72
C GLN A 83 -18.83 -2.42 -27.75
N LYS A 84 -19.69 -3.38 -28.07
CA LYS A 84 -21.14 -3.19 -28.20
C LYS A 84 -21.91 -3.65 -26.97
N ASP A 85 -21.22 -4.00 -25.88
CA ASP A 85 -21.81 -4.53 -24.65
C ASP A 85 -22.77 -5.72 -24.91
N LYS A 86 -22.39 -6.62 -25.83
CA LYS A 86 -23.17 -7.82 -26.20
C LYS A 86 -22.74 -9.08 -25.47
N ILE A 87 -21.92 -8.92 -24.45
CA ILE A 87 -21.43 -10.00 -23.60
C ILE A 87 -21.70 -9.64 -22.16
N ASP A 88 -22.07 -10.64 -21.38
CA ASP A 88 -22.28 -10.50 -19.95
C ASP A 88 -21.02 -10.02 -19.23
N ILE A 89 -21.20 -9.08 -18.31
CA ILE A 89 -20.12 -8.50 -17.52
C ILE A 89 -19.59 -9.54 -16.53
N SER A 90 -18.53 -10.23 -16.94
CA SER A 90 -17.88 -11.30 -16.17
C SER A 90 -16.37 -11.30 -16.34
N TRP A 91 -15.66 -11.75 -15.31
CA TRP A 91 -14.22 -11.93 -15.39
C TRP A 91 -13.81 -13.04 -16.35
N ASP A 92 -14.59 -14.12 -16.46
CA ASP A 92 -14.28 -15.23 -17.38
C ASP A 92 -14.30 -14.76 -18.84
N ASN A 93 -15.25 -13.90 -19.23
CA ASN A 93 -15.30 -13.32 -20.59
C ASN A 93 -14.07 -12.45 -20.89
N LEU A 94 -13.64 -11.62 -19.94
CA LEU A 94 -12.43 -10.82 -20.08
C LEU A 94 -11.16 -11.68 -20.12
N LEU A 95 -11.11 -12.78 -19.36
CA LEU A 95 -9.99 -13.71 -19.37
C LEU A 95 -9.89 -14.46 -20.70
N TYR A 96 -11.01 -14.89 -21.30
CA TYR A 96 -11.01 -15.48 -22.63
C TYR A 96 -10.49 -14.47 -23.66
N TYR A 97 -11.05 -13.26 -23.68
CA TYR A 97 -10.59 -12.21 -24.59
C TYR A 97 -9.09 -11.92 -24.43
N PHE A 98 -8.63 -11.77 -23.20
CA PHE A 98 -7.22 -11.56 -22.88
C PHE A 98 -6.33 -12.72 -23.30
N LYS A 99 -6.80 -13.97 -23.18
CA LYS A 99 -6.05 -15.15 -23.61
C LYS A 99 -5.76 -15.11 -25.11
N GLU A 100 -6.73 -14.69 -25.91
CA GLU A 100 -6.57 -14.58 -27.37
C GLU A 100 -5.71 -13.39 -27.79
N LYS A 101 -5.89 -12.22 -27.18
CA LYS A 101 -5.06 -11.03 -27.48
C LYS A 101 -3.66 -11.11 -26.88
N ASN A 102 -3.49 -11.85 -25.80
CA ASN A 102 -2.27 -12.04 -25.03
C ASN A 102 -1.68 -10.75 -24.39
N GLU A 103 -2.42 -9.63 -24.43
CA GLU A 103 -2.10 -8.33 -23.85
C GLU A 103 -3.37 -7.49 -23.56
N PHE A 104 -3.24 -6.42 -22.77
CA PHE A 104 -4.31 -5.44 -22.59
C PHE A 104 -4.31 -4.43 -23.74
N ASP A 105 -5.30 -4.56 -24.63
CA ASP A 105 -5.57 -3.59 -25.67
C ASP A 105 -6.46 -2.44 -25.17
N ASN A 106 -6.68 -1.45 -26.03
CA ASN A 106 -7.58 -0.32 -25.71
C ASN A 106 -9.02 -0.78 -25.46
N ILE A 107 -9.44 -1.93 -25.99
CA ILE A 107 -10.80 -2.46 -25.83
C ILE A 107 -11.04 -2.88 -24.38
N ILE A 108 -10.12 -3.67 -23.81
CA ILE A 108 -10.19 -4.02 -22.38
C ILE A 108 -10.08 -2.77 -21.51
N ILE A 109 -9.18 -1.84 -21.85
CA ILE A 109 -8.99 -0.61 -21.07
C ILE A 109 -10.27 0.22 -21.04
N ASP A 110 -10.89 0.44 -22.20
CA ASP A 110 -12.13 1.21 -22.32
C ASP A 110 -13.28 0.49 -21.60
N TYR A 111 -13.42 -0.82 -21.80
CA TYR A 111 -14.42 -1.64 -21.14
C TYR A 111 -14.31 -1.58 -19.61
N LEU A 112 -13.10 -1.69 -19.06
CA LEU A 112 -12.85 -1.60 -17.62
C LEU A 112 -13.05 -0.18 -17.08
N ASN A 113 -12.99 0.86 -17.92
CA ASN A 113 -13.24 2.24 -17.52
C ASN A 113 -14.73 2.62 -17.49
N MET A 114 -15.62 1.78 -18.02
CA MET A 114 -17.06 2.01 -17.95
C MET A 114 -17.61 1.73 -16.54
N GLU A 115 -18.38 2.68 -16.01
CA GLU A 115 -18.95 2.58 -14.66
C GLU A 115 -19.89 1.40 -14.47
N SER A 116 -20.74 1.11 -15.47
CA SER A 116 -21.57 -0.08 -15.50
C SER A 116 -20.74 -1.35 -15.31
N ASN A 117 -19.57 -1.41 -15.94
CA ASN A 117 -18.76 -2.62 -16.03
C ASN A 117 -17.94 -2.81 -14.76
N TYR A 118 -17.15 -1.81 -14.34
CA TYR A 118 -16.34 -1.95 -13.12
C TYR A 118 -17.20 -2.09 -11.86
N THR A 119 -18.41 -1.54 -11.83
CA THR A 119 -19.33 -1.68 -10.68
C THR A 119 -19.84 -3.11 -10.54
N VAL A 120 -20.06 -3.82 -11.64
CA VAL A 120 -20.45 -5.23 -11.62
C VAL A 120 -19.24 -6.13 -11.34
N LEU A 121 -18.12 -5.89 -12.04
CA LEU A 121 -16.91 -6.68 -11.90
C LEU A 121 -16.32 -6.61 -10.48
N SER A 122 -16.31 -5.43 -9.86
CA SER A 122 -15.78 -5.25 -8.51
C SER A 122 -16.53 -6.07 -7.45
N LYS A 123 -17.80 -6.43 -7.68
CA LYS A 123 -18.58 -7.26 -6.75
C LYS A 123 -18.31 -8.76 -6.90
N LYS A 124 -17.56 -9.16 -7.93
CA LYS A 124 -17.26 -10.55 -8.27
C LYS A 124 -15.76 -10.80 -8.09
N SER A 125 -15.41 -11.96 -7.54
CA SER A 125 -14.02 -12.42 -7.52
C SER A 125 -13.60 -12.87 -8.93
N ILE A 126 -12.33 -12.62 -9.33
CA ILE A 126 -11.68 -13.29 -10.47
C ILE A 126 -11.43 -14.74 -10.05
N ASN A 127 -12.52 -15.51 -10.05
CA ASN A 127 -12.74 -16.94 -9.90
C ASN A 127 -11.95 -17.74 -8.83
N LYS A 128 -12.65 -18.67 -8.15
CA LYS A 128 -12.18 -19.37 -6.93
C LYS A 128 -11.62 -20.77 -7.16
N ASP A 129 -11.76 -21.33 -8.37
CA ASP A 129 -11.34 -22.69 -8.69
C ASP A 129 -10.32 -22.68 -9.84
N PHE A 130 -9.05 -22.86 -9.49
CA PHE A 130 -7.94 -22.87 -10.44
C PHE A 130 -7.38 -24.28 -10.62
N ASP A 131 -7.34 -24.74 -11.87
CA ASP A 131 -6.27 -25.63 -12.31
C ASP A 131 -4.98 -24.82 -12.56
N GLU A 132 -3.85 -25.50 -12.73
CA GLU A 132 -2.54 -24.84 -12.86
C GLU A 132 -2.48 -23.87 -14.06
N VAL A 133 -3.16 -24.20 -15.16
CA VAL A 133 -3.16 -23.42 -16.41
C VAL A 133 -3.97 -22.13 -16.23
N LYS A 134 -5.19 -22.23 -15.69
CA LYS A 134 -6.06 -21.08 -15.42
C LYS A 134 -5.42 -20.15 -14.38
N SER A 135 -4.67 -20.69 -13.41
CA SER A 135 -3.92 -19.87 -12.45
C SER A 135 -2.88 -18.98 -13.12
N LYS A 136 -2.08 -19.50 -14.07
CA LYS A 136 -1.05 -18.72 -14.78
C LYS A 136 -1.66 -17.59 -15.60
N LEU A 137 -2.78 -17.86 -16.29
CA LEU A 137 -3.51 -16.86 -17.06
C LEU A 137 -4.02 -15.73 -16.17
N VAL A 138 -4.63 -16.06 -15.03
CA VAL A 138 -5.14 -15.05 -14.08
C VAL A 138 -4.01 -14.22 -13.48
N THR A 139 -2.89 -14.83 -13.10
CA THR A 139 -1.72 -14.08 -12.64
C THR A 139 -1.25 -13.08 -13.69
N LYS A 140 -1.15 -13.51 -14.96
CA LYS A 140 -0.76 -12.61 -16.06
C LYS A 140 -1.77 -11.47 -16.24
N PHE A 141 -3.07 -11.78 -16.24
CA PHE A 141 -4.14 -10.78 -16.36
C PHE A 141 -4.08 -9.73 -15.24
N ILE A 142 -3.88 -10.15 -13.99
CA ILE A 142 -3.81 -9.25 -12.83
C ILE A 142 -2.57 -8.35 -12.92
N ILE A 143 -1.42 -8.88 -13.34
CA ILE A 143 -0.20 -8.08 -13.55
C ILE A 143 -0.43 -7.02 -14.63
N GLU A 144 -1.07 -7.37 -15.74
CA GLU A 144 -1.44 -6.41 -16.79
C GLU A 144 -2.44 -5.37 -16.27
N LEU A 145 -3.43 -5.78 -15.47
CA LEU A 145 -4.36 -4.85 -14.81
C LEU A 145 -3.62 -3.83 -13.93
N PHE A 146 -2.63 -4.26 -13.16
CA PHE A 146 -1.84 -3.36 -12.32
C PHE A 146 -1.06 -2.32 -13.14
N LYS A 147 -0.50 -2.74 -14.27
CA LYS A 147 0.30 -1.90 -15.19
C LYS A 147 -0.55 -1.10 -16.18
N SER A 148 -1.83 -1.43 -16.31
CA SER A 148 -2.72 -0.88 -17.32
C SER A 148 -2.92 0.62 -17.19
N LYS A 149 -3.43 1.23 -18.28
CA LYS A 149 -3.78 2.66 -18.34
C LYS A 149 -5.23 2.96 -17.92
N ILE A 150 -5.92 2.03 -17.24
CA ILE A 150 -7.26 2.31 -16.72
C ILE A 150 -7.24 3.52 -15.77
N SER A 151 -8.35 4.23 -15.69
CA SER A 151 -8.54 5.38 -14.81
C SER A 151 -8.34 5.00 -13.35
N LEU A 152 -7.87 5.95 -12.54
CA LEU A 152 -7.65 5.72 -11.11
C LEU A 152 -8.94 5.33 -10.37
N LEU A 153 -10.10 5.84 -10.81
CA LEU A 153 -11.40 5.51 -10.23
C LEU A 153 -11.75 4.04 -10.47
N SER A 154 -11.71 3.59 -11.73
CA SER A 154 -11.92 2.18 -12.07
C SER A 154 -10.90 1.29 -11.35
N TYR A 155 -9.63 1.67 -11.36
CA TYR A 155 -8.56 0.95 -10.66
C TYR A 155 -8.89 0.74 -9.19
N LYS A 156 -9.27 1.80 -8.46
CA LYS A 156 -9.65 1.67 -7.04
C LYS A 156 -10.82 0.71 -6.85
N MET A 157 -11.87 0.84 -7.67
CA MET A 157 -13.07 0.01 -7.55
C MET A 157 -12.78 -1.47 -7.79
N LEU A 158 -12.00 -1.75 -8.84
CA LEU A 158 -11.61 -3.11 -9.20
C LEU A 158 -10.66 -3.69 -8.15
N ILE A 159 -9.60 -2.97 -7.78
CA ILE A 159 -8.56 -3.50 -6.88
C ILE A 159 -9.05 -3.67 -5.43
N THR A 160 -9.86 -2.75 -4.91
CA THR A 160 -10.31 -2.80 -3.49
C THR A 160 -11.22 -4.00 -3.23
N ASN A 161 -12.07 -4.35 -4.19
CA ASN A 161 -13.08 -5.38 -3.99
C ASN A 161 -12.71 -6.72 -4.63
N LEU A 162 -11.68 -6.74 -5.47
CA LEU A 162 -11.15 -7.97 -6.00
C LEU A 162 -10.52 -8.77 -4.86
N THR A 163 -11.07 -9.94 -4.56
CA THR A 163 -10.37 -10.94 -3.75
C THR A 163 -9.20 -11.46 -4.58
N ILE A 164 -8.09 -10.73 -4.54
CA ILE A 164 -6.84 -11.16 -5.18
C ILE A 164 -6.31 -12.34 -4.34
N PRO A 165 -6.20 -13.54 -4.92
CA PRO A 165 -5.83 -14.74 -4.15
C PRO A 165 -4.36 -14.73 -3.70
N TYR A 166 -3.57 -13.78 -4.19
CA TYR A 166 -2.13 -13.73 -4.01
C TYR A 166 -1.65 -12.36 -3.53
N ILE A 167 -0.80 -12.39 -2.50
CA ILE A 167 0.06 -11.26 -2.16
C ILE A 167 1.25 -11.33 -3.13
N TYR A 168 1.50 -10.26 -3.88
CA TYR A 168 2.53 -10.26 -4.91
C TYR A 168 3.91 -9.99 -4.30
N PRO A 169 4.88 -10.92 -4.44
CA PRO A 169 6.17 -10.83 -3.77
C PRO A 169 7.18 -9.93 -4.49
N ASP A 170 6.94 -9.61 -5.76
CA ASP A 170 7.87 -8.85 -6.60
C ASP A 170 7.13 -7.93 -7.58
N VAL A 171 7.38 -6.63 -7.47
CA VAL A 171 6.88 -5.58 -8.37
C VAL A 171 8.00 -4.85 -9.13
N SER A 172 9.19 -5.44 -9.23
CA SER A 172 10.32 -4.90 -9.99
C SER A 172 9.95 -4.47 -11.41
N SER A 173 9.01 -5.19 -12.04
CA SER A 173 8.52 -4.91 -13.40
C SER A 173 7.44 -3.82 -13.50
N PHE A 174 7.13 -3.10 -12.41
CA PHE A 174 6.04 -2.11 -12.34
C PHE A 174 6.52 -0.68 -12.69
N ASP A 175 7.45 -0.56 -13.63
CA ASP A 175 8.04 0.72 -14.06
C ASP A 175 7.03 1.75 -14.58
N ILE A 176 5.85 1.29 -15.01
CA ILE A 176 4.82 2.09 -15.67
C ILE A 176 3.68 2.46 -14.69
N VAL A 177 3.70 1.92 -13.47
CA VAL A 177 2.64 2.13 -12.48
C VAL A 177 2.77 3.51 -11.85
N SER A 178 1.70 4.31 -11.87
CA SER A 178 1.71 5.63 -11.24
C SER A 178 1.77 5.54 -9.71
N SER A 179 2.26 6.60 -9.06
CA SER A 179 2.33 6.67 -7.60
C SER A 179 0.97 6.45 -6.93
N GLU A 180 -0.11 7.00 -7.49
CA GLU A 180 -1.46 6.84 -6.96
C GLU A 180 -1.96 5.40 -7.05
N LYS A 181 -1.59 4.67 -8.11
CA LYS A 181 -1.94 3.25 -8.26
C LYS A 181 -1.11 2.38 -7.31
N MET A 182 0.18 2.67 -7.18
CA MET A 182 1.04 1.98 -6.21
C MET A 182 0.52 2.15 -4.78
N LYS A 183 0.06 3.36 -4.44
CA LYS A 183 -0.58 3.63 -3.15
C LYS A 183 -1.81 2.73 -2.92
N VAL A 184 -2.67 2.56 -3.93
CA VAL A 184 -3.84 1.67 -3.83
C VAL A 184 -3.43 0.21 -3.59
N LEU A 185 -2.34 -0.27 -4.22
CA LEU A 185 -1.83 -1.63 -3.99
C LEU A 185 -1.31 -1.82 -2.56
N ILE A 186 -0.64 -0.82 -2.02
CA ILE A 186 -0.14 -0.82 -0.65
C ILE A 186 -1.30 -0.81 0.35
N GLU A 187 -2.24 0.14 0.23
CA GLU A 187 -3.37 0.29 1.15
C GLU A 187 -4.28 -0.95 1.20
N ASN A 188 -4.34 -1.71 0.10
CA ASN A 188 -5.11 -2.97 0.02
C ASN A 188 -4.27 -4.22 0.36
N SER A 189 -3.05 -4.07 0.88
CA SER A 189 -2.17 -5.19 1.27
C SER A 189 -1.88 -6.19 0.13
N ILE A 190 -1.88 -5.71 -1.12
CA ILE A 190 -1.60 -6.54 -2.30
C ILE A 190 -0.11 -6.68 -2.51
N LEU A 191 0.63 -5.61 -2.25
CA LEU A 191 2.09 -5.58 -2.30
C LEU A 191 2.66 -6.19 -1.02
N LYS A 192 3.41 -7.30 -1.10
CA LYS A 192 4.08 -7.86 0.08
C LYS A 192 5.17 -6.92 0.58
N LEU A 193 5.36 -6.79 1.90
CA LEU A 193 6.63 -6.29 2.44
C LEU A 193 7.73 -7.37 2.27
N SER A 194 8.41 -7.33 1.13
CA SER A 194 9.65 -8.08 0.83
C SER A 194 10.82 -7.11 0.68
N LEU A 195 12.06 -7.61 0.68
CA LEU A 195 13.23 -6.76 0.47
C LEU A 195 13.20 -6.13 -0.93
N GLU A 196 12.79 -6.90 -1.93
CA GLU A 196 12.67 -6.47 -3.32
C GLU A 196 11.64 -5.34 -3.46
N ASN A 197 10.45 -5.51 -2.88
CA ASN A 197 9.40 -4.50 -2.92
C ASN A 197 9.76 -3.27 -2.09
N TYR A 198 10.45 -3.46 -0.95
CA TYR A 198 10.99 -2.36 -0.15
C TYR A 198 11.92 -1.49 -1.00
N THR A 199 12.91 -2.09 -1.67
CA THR A 199 13.86 -1.36 -2.51
C THR A 199 13.17 -0.67 -3.69
N VAL A 200 12.16 -1.29 -4.31
CA VAL A 200 11.40 -0.65 -5.40
C VAL A 200 10.64 0.57 -4.88
N VAL A 201 9.96 0.46 -3.73
CA VAL A 201 9.23 1.59 -3.15
C VAL A 201 10.17 2.68 -2.67
N GLU A 202 11.27 2.33 -2.01
CA GLU A 202 12.29 3.28 -1.56
C GLU A 202 12.90 4.06 -2.73
N THR A 203 13.19 3.41 -3.87
CA THR A 203 13.89 4.06 -4.99
C THR A 203 12.96 4.81 -5.95
N LYS A 204 11.74 4.31 -6.19
CA LYS A 204 10.82 4.86 -7.20
C LYS A 204 9.60 5.58 -6.62
N PHE A 205 9.21 5.22 -5.40
CA PHE A 205 7.99 5.71 -4.74
C PHE A 205 8.28 6.13 -3.30
N THR A 206 9.33 6.93 -3.10
CA THR A 206 9.88 7.32 -1.77
C THR A 206 8.81 7.77 -0.77
N ASP A 207 7.79 8.50 -1.22
CA ASP A 207 6.68 8.98 -0.38
C ASP A 207 5.72 7.88 0.09
N LEU A 208 5.75 6.71 -0.54
CA LEU A 208 4.94 5.54 -0.21
C LEU A 208 5.66 4.53 0.69
N LEU A 209 6.94 4.75 1.03
CA LEU A 209 7.68 3.86 1.90
C LEU A 209 7.06 3.80 3.30
N LEU A 210 6.72 4.95 3.90
CA LEU A 210 6.04 4.97 5.20
C LEU A 210 4.68 4.23 5.13
N PRO A 211 3.77 4.52 4.18
CA PRO A 211 2.53 3.73 4.01
C PRO A 211 2.75 2.22 3.91
N LEU A 212 3.80 1.77 3.21
CA LEU A 212 4.13 0.34 3.13
C LEU A 212 4.50 -0.23 4.51
N LEU A 213 5.38 0.46 5.24
CA LEU A 213 5.79 0.06 6.59
C LEU A 213 4.62 0.08 7.58
N GLU A 214 3.74 1.07 7.49
CA GLU A 214 2.53 1.18 8.33
C GLU A 214 1.53 0.04 8.05
N THR A 215 1.35 -0.32 6.79
CA THR A 215 0.47 -1.44 6.37
C THR A 215 0.96 -2.77 6.96
N TYR A 216 2.27 -2.99 6.99
CA TYR A 216 2.89 -4.23 7.47
C TYR A 216 3.60 -4.07 8.81
N LYS A 217 3.16 -3.13 9.66
CA LYS A 217 3.88 -2.72 10.90
C LYS A 217 4.40 -3.88 11.75
N ASP A 218 3.58 -4.93 11.95
CA ASP A 218 3.93 -6.02 12.86
C ASP A 218 4.98 -6.96 12.24
N ASN A 219 4.95 -7.13 10.91
CA ASN A 219 5.98 -7.87 10.19
C ASN A 219 7.26 -7.06 10.07
N PHE A 220 7.13 -5.77 9.77
CA PHE A 220 8.25 -4.85 9.70
C PHE A 220 9.06 -4.81 11.00
N ILE A 221 8.40 -4.69 12.15
CA ILE A 221 9.09 -4.65 13.46
C ILE A 221 9.82 -5.97 13.74
N LYS A 222 9.24 -7.13 13.39
CA LYS A 222 9.87 -8.44 13.59
C LYS A 222 11.15 -8.60 12.76
N ASP A 223 11.12 -8.10 11.54
CA ASP A 223 12.17 -8.31 10.55
C ASP A 223 12.98 -7.02 10.27
N ILE A 224 12.98 -6.07 11.21
CA ILE A 224 13.55 -4.72 10.99
C ILE A 224 15.02 -4.74 10.57
N GLY A 225 15.80 -5.70 11.08
CA GLY A 225 17.22 -5.84 10.74
C GLY A 225 17.48 -6.13 9.25
N ASN A 226 16.45 -6.48 8.49
CA ASN A 226 16.54 -6.70 7.03
C ASN A 226 16.39 -5.41 6.22
N TYR A 227 15.99 -4.29 6.84
CA TYR A 227 15.65 -3.05 6.13
C TYR A 227 16.56 -1.89 6.58
N THR A 228 17.06 -1.14 5.61
CA THR A 228 17.88 0.04 5.87
C THR A 228 17.02 1.29 5.97
N LEU A 229 17.06 1.96 7.11
CA LEU A 229 16.29 3.18 7.34
C LEU A 229 17.21 4.40 7.29
N ASP A 230 16.90 5.38 6.44
CA ASP A 230 17.58 6.67 6.41
C ASP A 230 16.98 7.67 7.43
N SER A 231 17.65 8.80 7.62
CA SER A 231 17.16 9.82 8.56
C SER A 231 15.80 10.42 8.19
N ALA A 232 15.42 10.43 6.91
CA ALA A 232 14.14 10.97 6.44
C ALA A 232 12.97 10.05 6.79
N ILE A 233 13.11 8.73 6.57
CA ILE A 233 12.09 7.75 6.94
C ILE A 233 12.00 7.61 8.47
N ILE A 234 13.11 7.69 9.19
CA ILE A 234 13.12 7.69 10.66
C ILE A 234 12.30 8.87 11.20
N LEU A 235 12.49 10.06 10.64
CA LEU A 235 11.71 11.24 11.04
C LEU A 235 10.21 11.03 10.82
N LYS A 236 9.84 10.49 9.65
CA LYS A 236 8.46 10.14 9.29
C LYS A 236 7.88 9.07 10.23
N LEU A 237 8.68 8.07 10.64
CA LEU A 237 8.27 7.03 11.58
C LEU A 237 7.99 7.61 12.97
N ILE A 238 8.86 8.47 13.51
CA ILE A 238 8.64 9.10 14.83
C ILE A 238 7.34 9.94 14.83
N ASP A 239 6.97 10.53 13.69
CA ASP A 239 5.74 11.32 13.53
C ASP A 239 4.51 10.50 13.14
N SER A 240 4.67 9.19 12.91
CA SER A 240 3.57 8.31 12.52
C SER A 240 2.53 8.22 13.63
N LYS A 241 1.25 8.21 13.22
CA LYS A 241 0.13 7.96 14.13
C LYS A 241 -0.23 6.47 14.24
N ILE A 242 0.37 5.63 13.40
CA ILE A 242 0.09 4.19 13.33
C ILE A 242 1.00 3.41 14.29
N PHE A 243 2.27 3.81 14.38
CA PHE A 243 3.21 3.24 15.32
C PHE A 243 3.04 3.86 16.72
N LYS A 244 3.05 3.01 17.75
CA LYS A 244 3.08 3.47 19.15
C LYS A 244 4.51 3.83 19.56
N ASP A 245 4.66 4.70 20.55
CA ASP A 245 5.97 5.10 21.12
C ASP A 245 6.88 3.90 21.43
N GLU A 246 6.36 2.84 22.06
CA GLU A 246 7.12 1.62 22.37
C GLU A 246 7.63 0.89 21.12
N GLN A 247 6.86 0.93 20.03
CA GLN A 247 7.23 0.34 18.76
C GLN A 247 8.30 1.19 18.05
N ILE A 248 8.16 2.52 18.09
CA ILE A 248 9.19 3.44 17.58
C ILE A 248 10.49 3.28 18.34
N ILE A 249 10.44 3.14 19.66
CA ILE A 249 11.59 2.82 20.49
C ILE A 249 12.25 1.51 20.05
N THR A 250 11.45 0.47 19.82
CA THR A 250 11.95 -0.83 19.34
C THR A 250 12.64 -0.68 18.00
N ILE A 251 12.07 0.10 17.09
CA ILE A 251 12.64 0.43 15.79
C ILE A 251 14.00 1.11 15.96
N ILE A 252 14.06 2.17 16.76
CA ILE A 252 15.26 3.00 16.94
C ILE A 252 16.42 2.22 17.55
N ASN A 253 16.15 1.28 18.47
CA ASN A 253 17.20 0.44 19.05
C ASN A 253 17.87 -0.51 18.04
N HIS A 254 17.28 -0.74 16.87
CA HIS A 254 17.90 -1.53 15.79
C HIS A 254 18.68 -0.67 14.79
N ILE A 255 18.64 0.65 14.93
CA ILE A 255 19.28 1.58 14.02
C ILE A 255 20.64 1.97 14.60
N PRO A 256 21.74 1.87 13.83
CA PRO A 256 23.04 2.36 14.27
C PRO A 256 23.00 3.83 14.63
N ASP A 257 23.65 4.20 15.74
CA ASP A 257 23.75 5.59 16.20
C ASP A 257 24.27 6.52 15.11
N SER A 258 25.19 6.04 14.25
CA SER A 258 25.72 6.84 13.14
C SER A 258 24.63 7.41 12.25
N ILE A 259 23.56 6.66 11.99
CA ILE A 259 22.42 7.09 11.16
C ILE A 259 21.52 8.06 11.95
N LEU A 260 21.26 7.75 13.23
CA LEU A 260 20.44 8.62 14.10
C LEU A 260 21.06 10.01 14.26
N LEU A 261 22.39 10.08 14.26
CA LEU A 261 23.18 11.29 14.43
C LEU A 261 23.31 12.13 13.16
N GLU A 262 22.92 11.62 11.98
CA GLU A 262 22.98 12.37 10.71
C GLU A 262 22.04 13.58 10.67
N SER A 263 20.95 13.56 11.46
CA SER A 263 19.91 14.58 11.42
C SER A 263 19.60 15.12 12.81
N GLY A 264 19.92 16.40 13.02
CA GLY A 264 19.54 17.11 14.25
C GLY A 264 18.02 17.17 14.49
N MET A 265 17.19 17.01 13.44
CA MET A 265 15.74 16.90 13.62
C MET A 265 15.33 15.55 14.24
N VAL A 266 15.98 14.46 13.81
CA VAL A 266 15.77 13.13 14.40
C VAL A 266 16.13 13.15 15.88
N ILE A 267 17.30 13.69 16.22
CA ILE A 267 17.78 13.82 17.62
C ILE A 267 16.79 14.60 18.47
N LYS A 268 16.28 15.73 17.97
CA LYS A 268 15.30 16.55 18.69
C LYS A 268 14.00 15.80 18.99
N LYS A 269 13.44 15.10 18.00
CA LYS A 269 12.21 14.32 18.20
C LYS A 269 12.46 13.10 19.09
N LEU A 270 13.61 12.45 18.93
CA LEU A 270 14.01 11.31 19.74
C LEU A 270 14.16 11.71 21.22
N CYS A 271 14.78 12.85 21.50
CA CYS A 271 14.89 13.39 22.86
C CYS A 271 13.51 13.54 23.51
N HIS A 272 12.56 14.13 22.78
CA HIS A 272 11.19 14.28 23.26
C HIS A 272 10.50 12.92 23.50
N LEU A 273 10.63 11.98 22.56
CA LEU A 273 10.08 10.64 22.67
C LEU A 273 10.62 9.90 23.90
N LEU A 274 11.95 9.85 24.06
CA LEU A 274 12.60 9.13 25.16
C LEU A 274 12.35 9.79 26.52
N SER A 275 12.21 11.12 26.57
CA SER A 275 11.93 11.83 27.84
C SER A 275 10.57 11.48 28.48
N LYS A 276 9.65 10.93 27.68
CA LYS A 276 8.28 10.56 28.09
C LYS A 276 8.11 9.08 28.39
N ASN A 277 9.02 8.25 27.89
CA ASN A 277 8.88 6.81 27.89
C ASN A 277 9.79 6.15 28.91
N SER A 278 9.50 4.89 29.20
CA SER A 278 10.35 4.07 30.07
C SER A 278 11.70 3.78 29.43
N LYS A 279 12.69 3.43 30.26
CA LYS A 279 14.10 3.30 29.91
C LYS A 279 14.33 2.38 28.70
N THR A 280 15.09 2.86 27.73
CA THR A 280 15.58 2.11 26.56
C THR A 280 17.10 1.97 26.64
N VAL A 281 17.71 1.13 25.81
CA VAL A 281 19.18 1.01 25.77
C VAL A 281 19.70 1.91 24.67
N ILE A 282 20.50 2.92 25.04
CA ILE A 282 21.18 3.80 24.09
C ILE A 282 22.66 3.92 24.50
N SER A 283 23.53 4.25 23.54
CA SER A 283 24.94 4.49 23.86
C SER A 283 25.14 5.79 24.63
N GLN A 284 26.30 5.91 25.31
CA GLN A 284 26.72 7.16 25.96
C GLN A 284 26.86 8.29 24.94
N ASP A 285 27.34 7.99 23.73
CA ASP A 285 27.55 8.99 22.67
C ASP A 285 26.22 9.54 22.16
N LEU A 286 25.23 8.67 21.92
CA LEU A 286 23.89 9.10 21.56
C LEU A 286 23.25 9.92 22.70
N LEU A 287 23.42 9.52 23.96
CA LEU A 287 22.91 10.29 25.10
C LEU A 287 23.56 11.69 25.19
N LYS A 288 24.87 11.80 25.00
CA LYS A 288 25.58 13.09 24.96
C LYS A 288 24.99 14.01 23.89
N GLU A 289 24.76 13.47 22.69
CA GLU A 289 24.20 14.27 21.59
C GLU A 289 22.74 14.68 21.86
N LEU A 290 21.92 13.77 22.38
CA LEU A 290 20.54 14.06 22.77
C LEU A 290 20.47 15.18 23.82
N LEU A 291 21.35 15.16 24.82
CA LEU A 291 21.43 16.21 25.84
C LEU A 291 22.01 17.53 25.28
N THR A 292 22.79 17.48 24.22
CA THR A 292 23.35 18.69 23.59
C THR A 292 22.29 19.39 22.75
N GLN A 293 21.54 18.64 21.93
CA GLN A 293 20.59 19.20 20.96
C GLN A 293 19.13 19.26 21.43
N SER A 294 18.81 18.80 22.65
CA SER A 294 17.44 18.82 23.19
C SER A 294 16.79 20.21 23.10
N LEU A 295 15.51 20.27 22.74
CA LEU A 295 14.78 21.52 22.58
C LEU A 295 14.32 22.15 23.89
N SER A 296 13.97 21.32 24.89
CA SER A 296 13.42 21.80 26.16
C SER A 296 14.31 21.40 27.33
N VAL A 297 14.44 22.30 28.31
CA VAL A 297 15.14 22.02 29.56
C VAL A 297 14.47 20.84 30.27
N GLU A 298 13.14 20.77 30.24
CA GLU A 298 12.39 19.68 30.85
C GLU A 298 12.76 18.32 30.25
N ASP A 299 12.71 18.16 28.93
CA ASP A 299 13.02 16.89 28.27
C ASP A 299 14.48 16.51 28.51
N LYS A 300 15.39 17.49 28.48
CA LYS A 300 16.82 17.29 28.79
C LYS A 300 17.03 16.69 30.17
N ILE A 301 16.40 17.28 31.19
CA ILE A 301 16.57 16.83 32.58
C ILE A 301 15.85 15.51 32.83
N LYS A 302 14.66 15.31 32.26
CA LYS A 302 13.99 14.00 32.31
C LYS A 302 14.84 12.90 31.69
N LEU A 303 15.41 13.14 30.52
CA LEU A 303 16.28 12.19 29.84
C LEU A 303 17.50 11.86 30.70
N PHE A 304 18.20 12.88 31.21
CA PHE A 304 19.32 12.66 32.14
C PHE A 304 18.91 11.81 33.35
N ASN A 305 17.74 12.08 33.95
CA ASN A 305 17.26 11.32 35.10
C ASN A 305 16.94 9.85 34.77
N ILE A 306 16.39 9.57 33.59
CA ILE A 306 16.09 8.21 33.12
C ILE A 306 17.38 7.39 32.98
N TYR A 307 18.44 8.00 32.46
CA TYR A 307 19.71 7.34 32.17
C TYR A 307 20.77 7.47 33.27
N PHE A 308 20.45 8.17 34.36
CA PHE A 308 21.41 8.52 35.41
C PHE A 308 22.22 7.32 35.94
N THR A 309 21.58 6.16 36.10
CA THR A 309 22.25 4.95 36.63
C THR A 309 23.23 4.30 35.65
N GLU A 310 23.09 4.57 34.35
CA GLU A 310 23.92 4.01 33.29
C GLU A 310 25.10 4.91 32.93
N ILE A 311 25.07 6.18 33.34
CA ILE A 311 26.17 7.10 33.14
C ILE A 311 27.38 6.62 33.96
N ASP A 312 28.52 6.44 33.29
CA ASP A 312 29.77 6.14 33.97
C ASP A 312 30.07 7.23 35.00
N GLN A 313 30.36 6.81 36.23
CA GLN A 313 30.71 7.71 37.32
C GLN A 313 31.91 8.60 36.97
N ALA A 314 32.86 8.11 36.17
CA ALA A 314 33.98 8.90 35.69
C ALA A 314 33.53 10.04 34.76
N GLU A 315 32.51 9.82 33.93
CA GLU A 315 32.00 10.78 32.95
C GLU A 315 30.84 11.64 33.48
N LEU A 316 30.30 11.35 34.66
CA LEU A 316 29.11 12.02 35.20
C LEU A 316 29.23 13.57 35.20
N HIS A 317 30.43 14.10 35.41
CA HIS A 317 30.69 15.54 35.35
C HIS A 317 30.41 16.13 33.95
N VAL A 318 30.82 15.42 32.88
CA VAL A 318 30.59 15.81 31.47
C VAL A 318 29.09 15.89 31.21
N PHE A 319 28.33 14.86 31.61
CA PHE A 319 26.88 14.84 31.41
C PHE A 319 26.17 15.98 32.15
N ILE A 320 26.59 16.29 33.37
CA ILE A 320 26.03 17.43 34.13
C ILE A 320 26.36 18.77 33.47
N GLU A 321 27.53 18.92 32.85
CA GLU A 321 27.89 20.12 32.10
C GLU A 321 26.97 20.33 30.88
N LEU A 322 26.63 19.26 30.15
CA LEU A 322 25.71 19.31 29.00
C LEU A 322 24.29 19.77 29.36
N LEU A 323 23.90 19.62 30.63
CA LEU A 323 22.61 20.12 31.13
C LEU A 323 22.53 21.66 31.14
N GLY A 324 23.67 22.35 31.12
CA GLY A 324 23.76 23.80 31.18
C GLY A 324 23.35 24.38 32.54
N GLU A 325 23.31 25.70 32.64
CA GLU A 325 22.86 26.36 33.87
C GLU A 325 21.33 26.27 34.02
N PRO A 326 20.79 26.09 35.24
CA PRO A 326 21.48 26.09 36.54
C PRO A 326 22.13 24.77 36.98
N TYR A 327 21.89 23.66 36.27
CA TYR A 327 22.28 22.31 36.69
C TYR A 327 23.79 22.13 36.77
N SER A 328 24.54 22.64 35.79
CA SER A 328 26.01 22.58 35.75
C SER A 328 26.71 23.35 36.87
N LYS A 329 26.00 24.18 37.65
CA LYS A 329 26.59 24.86 38.82
C LYS A 329 26.72 23.98 40.04
N ILE A 330 26.07 22.81 40.07
CA ILE A 330 26.16 21.87 41.19
C ILE A 330 27.57 21.30 41.35
N ILE A 331 28.24 20.97 40.24
CA ILE A 331 29.63 20.49 40.25
C ILE A 331 30.62 21.58 40.70
N LYS A 332 30.23 22.87 40.58
CA LYS A 332 31.05 24.02 41.01
C LYS A 332 30.93 24.33 42.51
N GLY A 333 30.20 23.51 43.28
CA GLY A 333 30.06 23.67 44.74
C GLY A 333 29.29 24.92 45.17
N LYS A 334 28.41 25.45 44.31
CA LYS A 334 27.56 26.61 44.61
C LYS A 334 26.15 26.17 45.00
N ARG A 335 25.56 26.81 46.03
CA ARG A 335 24.14 26.64 46.36
C ARG A 335 23.26 27.05 45.18
N HIS A 336 22.25 26.24 44.86
CA HIS A 336 21.31 26.51 43.77
C HIS A 336 19.86 26.40 44.20
N LYS A 337 19.00 27.07 43.43
CA LYS A 337 17.55 26.97 43.52
C LYS A 337 17.04 26.36 42.22
N PHE A 338 16.21 25.34 42.36
CA PHE A 338 15.48 24.72 41.25
C PHE A 338 13.99 24.92 41.48
N GLU A 339 13.21 25.09 40.42
CA GLU A 339 11.75 25.08 40.56
C GLU A 339 11.28 23.76 41.15
N ASN A 340 10.27 23.82 42.03
CA ASN A 340 9.72 22.63 42.65
C ASN A 340 8.76 21.91 41.69
N ASN A 341 9.34 21.09 40.81
CA ASN A 341 8.64 20.22 39.88
C ASN A 341 9.28 18.81 39.87
N GLY A 342 8.58 17.85 39.26
CA GLY A 342 8.97 16.43 39.33
C GLY A 342 10.36 16.13 38.76
N TYR A 343 10.73 16.71 37.62
CA TYR A 343 12.02 16.42 36.98
C TYR A 343 13.18 17.06 37.72
N ASN A 344 13.00 18.24 38.31
CA ASN A 344 14.01 18.87 39.17
C ASN A 344 14.19 18.11 40.48
N PHE A 345 13.10 17.64 41.08
CA PHE A 345 13.17 16.81 42.28
C PHE A 345 13.96 15.53 42.02
N ASN A 346 13.65 14.80 40.94
CA ASN A 346 14.37 13.58 40.56
C ASN A 346 15.86 13.85 40.31
N PHE A 347 16.17 14.95 39.64
CA PHE A 347 17.56 15.37 39.42
C PHE A 347 18.29 15.65 40.74
N VAL A 348 17.70 16.43 41.64
CA VAL A 348 18.30 16.72 42.96
C VAL A 348 18.49 15.45 43.77
N ASN A 349 17.53 14.52 43.72
CA ASN A 349 17.61 13.23 44.38
C ASN A 349 18.74 12.35 43.82
N ASN A 350 18.88 12.28 42.49
CA ASN A 350 19.99 11.58 41.82
C ASN A 350 21.36 12.16 42.20
N MET A 351 21.45 13.48 42.37
CA MET A 351 22.69 14.16 42.75
C MET A 351 23.00 14.11 44.25
N TYR A 352 22.05 13.66 45.07
CA TYR A 352 22.20 13.61 46.52
C TYR A 352 23.30 12.64 46.92
N LYS A 353 24.12 13.05 47.90
CA LYS A 353 25.34 12.36 48.37
C LYS A 353 26.47 12.25 47.34
N ILE A 354 26.25 12.55 46.07
CA ILE A 354 27.31 12.64 45.04
C ILE A 354 27.87 14.06 45.00
N PHE A 355 27.04 15.04 44.62
CA PHE A 355 27.42 16.45 44.55
C PHE A 355 26.60 17.34 45.52
N ILE A 356 25.39 16.91 45.90
CA ILE A 356 24.52 17.62 46.84
C ILE A 356 24.64 17.00 48.23
N THR A 357 24.92 17.83 49.25
CA THR A 357 25.02 17.40 50.65
C THR A 357 23.68 17.45 51.39
N ASN A 358 22.81 18.40 51.03
CA ASN A 358 21.48 18.53 51.60
C ASN A 358 20.57 19.34 50.66
N PHE A 359 19.27 19.11 50.72
CA PHE A 359 18.27 19.92 50.03
C PHE A 359 16.95 20.00 50.83
N TYR A 360 16.20 21.08 50.65
CA TYR A 360 14.91 21.28 51.31
C TYR A 360 13.95 22.06 50.43
N PHE A 361 12.66 21.87 50.69
CA PHE A 361 11.58 22.56 49.99
C PHE A 361 11.28 23.89 50.66
N VAL A 362 11.07 24.93 49.84
CA VAL A 362 10.60 26.24 50.29
C VAL A 362 9.20 26.43 49.72
N GLU A 363 8.19 26.02 50.50
CA GLU A 363 6.78 26.00 50.07
C GLU A 363 6.28 27.36 49.60
N GLU A 364 6.58 28.42 50.36
CA GLU A 364 6.18 29.80 50.07
C GLU A 364 6.67 30.31 48.70
N LYS A 365 7.78 29.75 48.19
CA LYS A 365 8.46 30.24 46.98
C LYS A 365 8.57 29.18 45.89
N LYS A 366 7.96 28.01 46.08
CA LYS A 366 7.89 26.89 45.12
C LYS A 366 9.24 26.51 44.52
N TYR A 367 10.31 26.48 45.32
CA TYR A 367 11.64 26.03 44.88
C TYR A 367 12.28 25.01 45.83
N ILE A 368 13.20 24.23 45.28
CA ILE A 368 14.10 23.31 45.96
C ILE A 368 15.43 24.04 46.16
N GLN A 369 15.86 24.23 47.41
CA GLN A 369 17.17 24.79 47.73
C GLN A 369 18.17 23.68 47.95
N THR A 370 19.33 23.75 47.30
CA THR A 370 20.41 22.77 47.46
C THR A 370 21.63 23.35 48.16
N SER A 371 22.29 22.52 48.95
CA SER A 371 23.66 22.70 49.45
C SER A 371 24.56 21.68 48.77
N THR A 372 25.69 22.12 48.23
CA THR A 372 26.59 21.29 47.43
C THR A 372 27.90 21.03 48.16
N LYS A 373 28.58 19.94 47.81
CA LYS A 373 29.93 19.66 48.29
C LYS A 373 30.87 20.78 47.81
N LYS A 374 31.83 21.18 48.65
CA LYS A 374 32.88 22.11 48.19
C LYS A 374 33.59 21.47 46.99
N ALA A 375 33.79 22.25 45.93
CA ALA A 375 34.59 21.81 44.80
C ALA A 375 35.99 21.43 45.32
N VAL A 376 36.39 20.17 45.10
CA VAL A 376 37.78 19.77 45.31
C VAL A 376 38.55 20.50 44.22
N LYS A 377 39.48 21.38 44.60
CA LYS A 377 40.43 21.95 43.65
C LYS A 377 41.23 20.78 43.07
N GLN A 378 40.99 20.44 41.80
CA GLN A 378 41.92 19.63 41.02
C GLN A 378 43.16 20.46 40.71
#